data_AF-A0A7K4AP34-F1
#
_entry.id   AF-A0A7K4AP34-F1
#
_cell.length_a   1.000
_cell.length_b   1.000
_cell.length_c   1.000
_cell.angle_alpha   90.00
_cell.angle_beta   90.00
_cell.angle_gamma   90.00
#
_symmetry.space_group_name_H-M   'P 1'
#
loop_
_entity.id
_entity.type
_entity.pdbx_description
1 polymer ?
#
loop_
_entity_poly.entity_id
_entity_poly.type
_entity_poly.pdbx_seq_one_letter_code
_entity_poly.pdbx_strand_id
1 'polypeptide(L)'
;MDWLPLLKVALAFAVLLLASWSDWRTREASDLHWIFLGLAGMAFLITQLLVEGADPLYYLILIPIAIFFLDIFWERRETFGENINLLPLALYLLSFTVLGILVFLRHDDLYFWQLMIIPIMFLLFILLYQFDIIKGGADAKAFIALSILFPLYPVIGELPMIALPTEMAQFIMPFPMLILFNAALITLVVPFVLALYNLGKGDFRFPAILFGYRMKLDEARRKFVWPMEYVMDGEVRMAYLPKGSEHSATQLDELEATGAKEVWVTPKIPFLIPITISIIFSTVVGNILFLFIH
;
A
#
# COMPACT_ATOMS: atom_id res chain seq x y z
N MET A 1 6.93 -11.06 28.06
CA MET A 1 6.15 -10.93 26.82
C MET A 1 6.48 -9.58 26.24
N ASP A 2 7.15 -9.55 25.10
CA ASP A 2 7.38 -8.31 24.37
C ASP A 2 6.04 -7.85 23.77
N TRP A 3 5.47 -6.82 24.38
CA TRP A 3 4.20 -6.22 23.97
C TRP A 3 4.37 -5.28 22.78
N LEU A 4 5.62 -4.95 22.43
CA LEU A 4 5.96 -4.01 21.36
C LEU A 4 5.44 -4.42 19.98
N PRO A 5 5.60 -5.68 19.52
CA PRO A 5 5.09 -6.09 18.20
C PRO A 5 3.56 -6.05 18.15
N LEU A 6 2.89 -6.44 19.24
CA LEU A 6 1.43 -6.36 19.35
C LEU A 6 0.93 -4.91 19.27
N LEU A 7 1.59 -3.97 19.96
CA LEU A 7 1.23 -2.55 19.88
C LEU A 7 1.43 -1.99 18.46
N LYS A 8 2.53 -2.34 17.78
CA LYS A 8 2.78 -1.94 16.39
C LYS A 8 1.67 -2.43 15.46
N VAL A 9 1.29 -3.71 15.56
CA VAL A 9 0.21 -4.31 14.75
C VAL A 9 -1.14 -3.68 15.05
N ALA A 10 -1.49 -3.50 16.33
CA ALA A 10 -2.75 -2.87 16.73
C ALA A 10 -2.84 -1.42 16.23
N LEU A 11 -1.76 -0.65 16.34
CA LEU A 11 -1.67 0.72 15.82
C LEU A 11 -1.84 0.76 14.29
N ALA A 12 -1.08 -0.09 13.58
CA ALA A 12 -1.15 -0.16 12.12
C ALA A 12 -2.56 -0.51 11.64
N PHE A 13 -3.17 -1.53 12.26
CA PHE A 13 -4.54 -1.95 11.95
C PHE A 13 -5.56 -0.85 12.20
N ALA A 14 -5.49 -0.16 13.35
CA ALA A 14 -6.42 0.91 13.67
C ALA A 14 -6.34 2.06 12.66
N VAL A 15 -5.13 2.51 12.33
CA VAL A 15 -4.94 3.61 11.37
C VAL A 15 -5.36 3.21 9.96
N LEU A 16 -4.99 2.02 9.50
CA LEU A 16 -5.38 1.52 8.18
C LEU A 16 -6.88 1.28 8.06
N LEU A 17 -7.54 0.85 9.13
CA LEU A 17 -9.00 0.70 9.14
C LEU A 17 -9.69 2.05 8.97
N LEU A 18 -9.21 3.09 9.67
CA LEU A 18 -9.71 4.46 9.51
C LEU A 18 -9.45 5.00 8.10
N ALA A 19 -8.25 4.80 7.57
CA ALA A 19 -7.88 5.23 6.23
C ALA A 19 -8.69 4.49 5.15
N SER A 20 -8.89 3.19 5.30
CA SER A 20 -9.72 2.37 4.40
C SER A 20 -11.18 2.80 4.43
N TRP A 21 -11.71 3.13 5.60
CA TRP A 21 -13.08 3.63 5.72
C TRP A 21 -13.24 5.01 5.06
N SER A 22 -12.26 5.90 5.25
CA SER A 22 -12.22 7.20 4.56
C SER A 22 -12.19 6.99 3.04
N ASP A 23 -11.25 6.20 2.53
CA ASP A 23 -11.10 5.99 1.08
C ASP A 23 -12.31 5.29 0.44
N TRP A 24 -12.93 4.36 1.17
CA TRP A 24 -14.18 3.72 0.72
C TRP A 24 -15.31 4.74 0.54
N ARG A 25 -15.43 5.69 1.48
CA ARG A 25 -16.54 6.65 1.53
C ARG A 25 -16.31 7.88 0.65
N THR A 26 -15.09 8.40 0.58
CA THR A 26 -14.79 9.68 -0.07
C THR A 26 -13.76 9.59 -1.19
N ARG A 27 -13.13 8.42 -1.42
CA ARG A 27 -11.99 8.24 -2.36
C ARG A 27 -10.77 9.07 -2.05
N GLU A 28 -10.66 9.49 -0.80
CA GLU A 28 -9.54 10.25 -0.30
C GLU A 28 -9.15 9.70 1.07
N ALA A 29 -7.87 9.37 1.21
CA ALA A 29 -7.24 9.06 2.48
C ALA A 29 -6.31 10.22 2.85
N SER A 30 -6.56 10.86 4.00
CA SER A 30 -5.74 11.97 4.47
C SER A 30 -4.30 11.54 4.74
N ASP A 31 -3.33 12.35 4.32
CA ASP A 31 -1.90 12.13 4.59
C ASP A 31 -1.55 12.05 6.07
N LEU A 32 -2.40 12.59 6.95
CA LEU A 32 -2.23 12.52 8.41
C LEU A 32 -2.12 11.08 8.92
N HIS A 33 -2.82 10.12 8.32
CA HIS A 33 -2.74 8.71 8.69
C HIS A 33 -1.31 8.18 8.53
N TRP A 34 -0.68 8.52 7.39
CA TRP A 34 0.66 8.05 7.04
C TRP A 34 1.73 8.75 7.84
N ILE A 35 1.62 10.08 8.00
CA ILE A 35 2.52 10.88 8.86
C ILE A 35 2.50 10.33 10.29
N PHE A 36 1.31 10.09 10.85
CA PHE A 36 1.18 9.54 12.20
C PHE A 36 1.82 8.16 12.32
N LEU A 37 1.58 7.24 11.37
CA LEU A 37 2.21 5.92 11.36
C LEU A 37 3.74 6.00 11.25
N GLY A 38 4.27 6.87 10.39
CA GLY A 38 5.71 7.03 10.22
C GLY A 38 6.38 7.65 11.44
N LEU A 39 5.78 8.66 12.07
CA LEU A 39 6.27 9.25 13.32
C LEU A 39 6.24 8.23 14.46
N ALA A 40 5.15 7.47 14.59
CA ALA A 40 5.05 6.39 15.57
C ALA A 40 6.07 5.28 15.30
N GLY A 41 6.28 4.91 14.04
CA GLY A 41 7.30 3.96 13.61
C GLY A 41 8.70 4.42 14.01
N MET A 42 9.05 5.69 13.79
CA MET A 42 10.33 6.25 14.23
C MET A 42 10.46 6.24 15.75
N ALA A 43 9.40 6.58 16.49
CA ALA A 43 9.40 6.51 17.95
C ALA A 43 9.64 5.06 18.42
N PHE A 44 8.98 4.08 17.81
CA PHE A 44 9.22 2.67 18.11
C PHE A 44 10.61 2.17 17.72
N LEU A 45 11.18 2.70 16.64
CA LEU A 45 12.54 2.38 16.24
C LEU A 45 13.56 2.92 17.25
N ILE A 46 13.36 4.17 17.72
CA ILE A 46 14.19 4.76 18.77
C ILE A 46 14.07 3.95 20.07
N THR A 47 12.86 3.60 20.50
CA THR A 47 12.69 2.81 21.73
C THR A 47 13.33 1.43 21.60
N GLN A 48 13.24 0.81 20.43
CA GLN A 48 13.90 -0.47 20.16
C GLN A 48 15.43 -0.34 20.29
N LEU A 49 16.05 0.65 19.63
CA LEU A 49 17.49 0.90 19.72
C LEU A 49 17.95 1.16 21.15
N LEU A 50 17.14 1.85 21.96
CA LEU A 50 17.44 2.14 23.36
C LEU A 50 17.35 0.90 24.24
N VAL A 51 16.30 0.10 24.09
CA VAL A 51 16.05 -1.11 24.90
C VAL A 51 17.06 -2.20 24.58
N GLU A 52 17.43 -2.35 23.31
CA GLU A 52 18.44 -3.33 22.87
C GLU A 52 19.88 -2.89 23.20
N GLY A 53 20.09 -1.67 23.71
CA GLY A 53 21.42 -1.14 24.00
C GLY A 53 22.29 -1.04 22.75
N ALA A 54 21.65 -0.72 21.61
CA ALA A 54 22.29 -0.69 20.30
C ALA A 54 23.43 0.33 20.24
N ASP A 55 24.44 0.05 19.41
CA ASP A 55 25.57 0.95 19.20
C ASP A 55 25.07 2.37 18.84
N PRO A 56 25.57 3.44 19.49
CA PRO A 56 25.15 4.81 19.22
C PRO A 56 25.25 5.22 17.74
N LEU A 57 26.13 4.57 16.95
CA LEU A 57 26.21 4.82 15.50
C LEU A 57 24.92 4.46 14.77
N TYR A 58 24.16 3.44 15.20
CA TYR A 58 22.94 3.05 14.50
C TYR A 58 21.83 4.10 14.58
N TYR A 59 21.85 5.00 15.56
CA TYR A 59 20.90 6.12 15.65
C TYR A 59 21.02 7.09 14.47
N LEU A 60 22.18 7.10 13.79
CA LEU A 60 22.36 7.92 12.59
C LEU A 60 21.41 7.51 11.45
N ILE A 61 20.92 6.26 11.41
CA ILE A 61 19.95 5.80 10.40
C ILE A 61 18.64 6.59 10.44
N LEU A 62 18.29 7.17 11.60
CA LEU A 62 17.07 7.96 11.77
C LEU A 62 17.10 9.24 10.91
N ILE A 63 18.29 9.78 10.62
CA ILE A 63 18.45 10.99 9.81
C ILE A 63 17.95 10.77 8.37
N PRO A 64 18.51 9.81 7.57
CA PRO A 64 18.02 9.56 6.23
C PRO A 64 16.56 9.07 6.23
N ILE A 65 16.13 8.28 7.21
CA ILE A 65 14.73 7.84 7.32
C ILE A 65 13.80 9.05 7.47
N ALA A 66 14.09 9.97 8.40
CA ALA A 66 13.26 11.15 8.62
C ALA A 66 13.27 12.09 7.42
N ILE A 67 14.44 12.32 6.81
CA ILE A 67 14.56 13.20 5.63
C ILE A 67 13.76 12.64 4.46
N PHE A 68 13.98 11.38 4.08
CA PHE A 68 13.27 10.77 2.96
C PHE A 68 11.77 10.66 3.25
N PHE A 69 11.38 10.34 4.48
CA PHE A 69 9.97 10.21 4.84
C PHE A 69 9.24 11.56 4.77
N LEU A 70 9.81 12.62 5.35
CA LEU A 70 9.20 13.95 5.34
C LEU A 70 9.18 14.57 3.95
N ASP A 71 10.16 14.25 3.09
CA ASP A 71 10.18 14.74 1.71
C ASP A 71 8.95 14.31 0.91
N ILE A 72 8.43 13.10 1.15
CA ILE A 72 7.23 12.57 0.48
C ILE A 72 5.98 13.43 0.71
N PHE A 73 5.90 14.13 1.85
CA PHE A 73 4.78 15.00 2.19
C PHE A 73 5.07 16.47 1.90
N TRP A 74 6.28 16.78 1.46
CA TRP A 74 6.67 18.15 1.19
C TRP A 74 6.31 18.51 -0.26
N GLU A 75 5.22 19.24 -0.43
CA GLU A 75 4.90 19.88 -1.71
C GLU A 75 5.91 21.01 -2.00
N ARG A 76 6.91 20.75 -2.86
CA ARG A 76 7.96 21.72 -3.23
C ARG A 76 7.79 22.19 -4.68
N ARG A 77 8.23 23.42 -4.96
CA ARG A 77 8.55 23.85 -6.34
C ARG A 77 9.69 22.97 -6.86
N GLU A 78 9.61 22.58 -8.13
CA GLU A 78 10.59 21.72 -8.81
C GLU A 78 12.04 22.05 -8.42
N THR A 79 12.82 21.03 -8.05
CA THR A 79 14.22 21.21 -7.62
C THR A 79 15.09 21.87 -8.68
N PHE A 80 14.71 21.68 -9.96
CA PHE A 80 15.35 22.23 -11.14
C PHE A 80 14.42 23.23 -11.88
N GLY A 81 13.88 24.21 -11.16
CA GLY A 81 13.18 25.36 -11.75
C GLY A 81 14.12 26.51 -12.11
N GLU A 82 13.59 27.74 -12.22
CA GLU A 82 14.38 28.96 -12.52
C GLU A 82 15.51 29.23 -11.52
N ASN A 83 15.41 28.72 -10.28
CA ASN A 83 16.46 28.72 -9.27
C ASN A 83 16.61 27.31 -8.67
N ILE A 84 17.86 26.83 -8.56
CA ILE A 84 18.15 25.54 -7.92
C ILE A 84 17.83 25.64 -6.42
N ASN A 85 16.90 24.82 -5.95
CA ASN A 85 16.63 24.68 -4.52
C ASN A 85 17.75 23.87 -3.86
N LEU A 86 18.68 24.57 -3.20
CA LEU A 86 19.85 23.94 -2.54
C LEU A 86 19.48 23.11 -1.32
N LEU A 87 18.36 23.41 -0.65
CA LEU A 87 17.98 22.73 0.60
C LEU A 87 17.69 21.23 0.40
N PRO A 88 16.80 20.79 -0.51
CA PRO A 88 16.60 19.37 -0.79
C PRO A 88 17.88 18.65 -1.19
N LEU A 89 18.71 19.29 -2.03
CA LEU A 89 19.98 18.71 -2.47
C LEU A 89 20.93 18.49 -1.29
N ALA A 90 21.04 19.47 -0.38
CA ALA A 90 21.85 19.34 0.83
C ALA A 90 21.32 18.24 1.77
N LEU A 91 20.00 18.12 1.93
CA LEU A 91 19.38 17.07 2.76
C LEU A 91 19.60 15.67 2.17
N TYR A 92 19.52 15.52 0.84
CA TYR A 92 19.85 14.27 0.17
C TYR A 92 21.33 13.94 0.28
N LEU A 93 22.22 14.90 0.04
CA LEU A 93 23.66 14.71 0.21
C LEU A 93 23.99 14.27 1.64
N LEU A 94 23.39 14.91 2.64
CA LEU A 94 23.52 14.51 4.05
C LEU A 94 23.04 13.06 4.26
N SER A 95 21.85 12.73 3.77
CA SER A 95 21.25 11.40 3.91
C SER A 95 22.13 10.31 3.30
N PHE A 96 22.59 10.49 2.05
CA PHE A 96 23.46 9.54 1.37
C PHE A 96 24.86 9.47 1.99
N THR A 97 25.38 10.59 2.51
CA THR A 97 26.66 10.59 3.23
C THR A 97 26.57 9.78 4.52
N VAL A 98 25.51 9.97 5.30
CA VAL A 98 25.26 9.20 6.53
C VAL A 98 25.11 7.72 6.21
N LEU A 99 24.31 7.36 5.19
CA LEU A 99 24.18 5.97 4.75
C LEU A 99 25.53 5.39 4.31
N GLY A 100 26.32 6.13 3.54
CA GLY A 100 27.64 5.70 3.08
C GLY A 100 28.63 5.47 4.24
N ILE A 101 28.62 6.34 5.25
CA ILE A 101 29.40 6.17 6.47
C ILE A 101 28.97 4.91 7.23
N LEU A 102 27.66 4.70 7.40
CA LEU A 102 27.16 3.51 8.09
C LEU A 102 27.50 2.22 7.34
N VAL A 103 27.34 2.17 6.02
CA VAL A 103 27.76 1.03 5.20
C VAL A 103 29.26 0.77 5.38
N PHE A 104 30.10 1.80 5.25
CA PHE A 104 31.55 1.64 5.38
C PHE A 104 31.96 1.09 6.75
N LEU A 105 31.35 1.57 7.83
CA LEU A 105 31.71 1.20 9.20
C LEU A 105 31.04 -0.09 9.70
N ARG A 106 29.90 -0.50 9.13
CA ARG A 106 29.00 -1.53 9.71
C ARG A 106 28.49 -2.57 8.71
N HIS A 107 29.07 -2.68 7.51
CA HIS A 107 28.61 -3.64 6.49
C HIS A 107 28.66 -5.12 6.94
N ASP A 108 29.53 -5.47 7.88
CA ASP A 108 29.62 -6.84 8.41
C ASP A 108 28.49 -7.17 9.42
N ASP A 109 27.79 -6.16 9.94
CA ASP A 109 26.79 -6.33 10.99
C ASP A 109 25.41 -6.64 10.38
N LEU A 110 24.84 -7.82 10.71
CA LEU A 110 23.49 -8.20 10.25
C LEU A 110 22.42 -7.20 10.69
N TYR A 111 22.54 -6.68 11.92
CA TYR A 111 21.60 -5.71 12.48
C TYR A 111 21.58 -4.40 11.69
N PHE A 112 22.72 -3.96 11.16
CA PHE A 112 22.78 -2.81 10.27
C PHE A 112 21.90 -3.03 9.02
N TRP A 113 22.00 -4.20 8.40
CA TRP A 113 21.19 -4.53 7.23
C TRP A 113 19.70 -4.61 7.54
N GLN A 114 19.33 -5.04 8.76
CA GLN A 114 17.95 -5.00 9.23
C GLN A 114 17.41 -3.56 9.29
N LEU A 115 18.23 -2.59 9.68
CA LEU A 115 17.85 -1.17 9.67
C LEU A 115 17.84 -0.58 8.26
N MET A 116 18.80 -1.00 7.41
CA MET A 116 18.88 -0.58 6.00
C MET A 116 17.68 -1.01 5.17
N ILE A 117 16.91 -2.00 5.62
CA ILE A 117 15.70 -2.41 4.92
C ILE A 117 14.70 -1.25 4.80
N ILE A 118 14.68 -0.32 5.75
CA ILE A 118 13.75 0.83 5.73
C ILE A 118 14.00 1.73 4.51
N PRO A 119 15.19 2.32 4.31
CA PRO A 119 15.46 3.13 3.11
C PRO A 119 15.43 2.33 1.81
N ILE A 120 15.77 1.03 1.83
CA ILE A 120 15.64 0.16 0.66
C ILE A 120 14.17 -0.01 0.27
N MET A 121 13.28 -0.21 1.24
CA MET A 121 11.84 -0.31 1.01
C MET A 121 11.23 1.01 0.56
N PHE A 122 11.72 2.15 1.06
CA PHE A 122 11.29 3.45 0.54
C PHE A 122 11.57 3.56 -0.95
N LEU A 123 12.82 3.29 -1.35
CA LEU A 123 13.21 3.31 -2.76
C LEU A 123 12.34 2.35 -3.58
N LEU A 124 12.14 1.13 -3.10
CA LEU A 124 11.31 0.14 -3.78
C LEU A 124 9.87 0.63 -3.97
N PHE A 125 9.19 1.11 -2.92
CA PHE A 125 7.80 1.56 -3.03
C PHE A 125 7.66 2.83 -3.88
N ILE A 126 8.66 3.72 -3.87
CA ILE A 126 8.72 4.86 -4.79
C ILE A 126 8.85 4.37 -6.23
N LEU A 127 9.70 3.38 -6.52
CA LEU A 127 9.82 2.81 -7.85
C LEU A 127 8.54 2.10 -8.29
N LEU A 128 7.91 1.31 -7.41
CA LEU A 128 6.64 0.64 -7.69
C LEU A 128 5.52 1.65 -8.01
N TYR A 129 5.51 2.79 -7.33
CA TYR A 129 4.60 3.90 -7.65
C TYR A 129 4.94 4.54 -9.00
N GLN A 130 6.22 4.85 -9.25
CA GLN A 130 6.68 5.49 -10.48
C GLN A 130 6.46 4.64 -11.75
N PHE A 131 6.47 3.31 -11.61
CA PHE A 131 6.18 2.35 -12.69
C PHE A 131 4.71 1.92 -12.74
N ASP A 132 3.81 2.62 -12.06
CA ASP A 132 2.35 2.36 -12.05
C ASP A 132 1.95 0.95 -11.57
N ILE A 133 2.84 0.24 -10.87
CA ILE A 133 2.51 -1.05 -10.22
C ILE A 133 1.60 -0.77 -9.02
N ILE A 134 1.94 0.24 -8.22
CA ILE A 134 1.07 0.80 -7.18
C ILE A 134 0.49 2.11 -7.74
N LYS A 135 -0.80 2.09 -8.12
CA LYS A 135 -1.44 3.24 -8.77
C LYS A 135 -1.83 4.36 -7.80
N GLY A 136 -2.05 4.04 -6.53
CA GLY A 136 -2.51 4.99 -5.52
C GLY A 136 -1.34 5.62 -4.76
N GLY A 137 -1.27 6.96 -4.76
CA GLY A 137 -0.29 7.69 -3.92
C GLY A 137 -0.49 7.42 -2.43
N ALA A 138 -1.74 7.28 -1.97
CA ALA A 138 -2.05 6.90 -0.60
C ALA A 138 -1.54 5.49 -0.25
N ASP A 139 -1.65 4.54 -1.17
CA ASP A 139 -1.17 3.17 -0.97
C ASP A 139 0.36 3.14 -0.83
N ALA A 140 1.08 3.86 -1.70
CA ALA A 140 2.54 3.97 -1.64
C ALA A 140 2.99 4.61 -0.32
N LYS A 141 2.37 5.72 0.10
CA LYS A 141 2.64 6.38 1.39
C LYS A 141 2.38 5.44 2.58
N ALA A 142 1.32 4.62 2.50
CA ALA A 142 1.02 3.63 3.53
C ALA A 142 2.15 2.59 3.66
N PHE A 143 2.62 2.01 2.56
CA PHE A 143 3.71 1.03 2.59
C PHE A 143 5.04 1.61 3.06
N ILE A 144 5.34 2.86 2.70
CA ILE A 144 6.52 3.58 3.19
C ILE A 144 6.42 3.75 4.71
N ALA A 145 5.28 4.21 5.24
CA ALA A 145 5.08 4.33 6.68
C ALA A 145 5.18 2.97 7.41
N LEU A 146 4.61 1.92 6.82
CA LEU A 146 4.73 0.55 7.33
C LEU A 146 6.16 0.03 7.35
N SER A 147 7.01 0.47 6.43
CA SER A 147 8.43 0.10 6.39
C SER A 147 9.20 0.64 7.58
N ILE A 148 8.83 1.82 8.09
CA ILE A 148 9.40 2.37 9.34
C ILE A 148 8.87 1.60 10.55
N LEU A 149 7.58 1.29 10.55
CA LEU A 149 6.93 0.64 11.69
C LEU A 149 7.37 -0.82 11.87
N PHE A 150 7.61 -1.52 10.76
CA PHE A 150 7.97 -2.94 10.70
C PHE A 150 9.26 -3.17 9.89
N PRO A 151 10.43 -2.75 10.40
CA PRO A 151 11.71 -3.15 9.81
C PRO A 151 11.96 -4.65 9.95
N LEU A 152 11.38 -5.26 10.98
CA LEU A 152 11.43 -6.69 11.27
C LEU A 152 10.02 -7.27 11.31
N TYR A 153 9.92 -8.58 11.14
CA TYR A 153 8.66 -9.29 11.29
C TYR A 153 8.14 -9.15 12.73
N PRO A 154 6.85 -8.81 12.92
CA PRO A 154 6.27 -8.78 14.25
C PRO A 154 6.06 -10.21 14.76
N VAL A 155 6.87 -10.65 15.72
CA VAL A 155 6.70 -11.95 16.40
C VAL A 155 5.88 -11.75 17.67
N ILE A 156 4.73 -12.43 17.79
CA ILE A 156 3.81 -12.30 18.92
C ILE A 156 3.54 -13.70 19.49
N GLY A 157 4.32 -14.11 20.48
CA GLY A 157 4.25 -15.48 21.01
C GLY A 157 4.61 -16.49 19.93
N GLU A 158 3.67 -17.36 19.57
CA GLU A 158 3.83 -18.37 18.51
C GLU A 158 3.48 -17.86 17.11
N LEU A 159 3.08 -16.59 16.97
CA LEU A 159 2.74 -15.98 15.68
C LEU A 159 3.95 -15.31 15.03
N PRO A 160 4.09 -15.38 13.69
CA PRO A 160 3.17 -16.00 12.73
C PRO A 160 3.18 -17.54 12.74
N MET A 161 2.04 -18.16 12.41
CA MET A 161 1.89 -19.62 12.34
C MET A 161 2.91 -20.28 11.39
N ILE A 162 3.24 -19.60 10.29
CA ILE A 162 4.34 -19.98 9.40
C ILE A 162 5.54 -19.12 9.77
N ALA A 163 6.43 -19.70 10.57
CA ALA A 163 7.67 -19.06 10.99
C ALA A 163 8.60 -18.80 9.79
N LEU A 164 9.48 -17.82 9.94
CA LEU A 164 10.57 -17.61 8.99
C LEU A 164 11.49 -18.84 8.99
N PRO A 165 11.83 -19.41 7.83
CA PRO A 165 12.69 -20.60 7.76
C PRO A 165 14.13 -20.29 8.19
N THR A 166 14.60 -19.06 7.92
CA THR A 166 15.90 -18.54 8.34
C THR A 166 15.80 -17.04 8.63
N GLU A 167 16.76 -16.50 9.38
CA GLU A 167 16.87 -15.05 9.57
C GLU A 167 17.06 -14.29 8.25
N MET A 168 17.66 -14.94 7.24
CA MET A 168 17.88 -14.33 5.93
C MET A 168 16.59 -14.16 5.11
N ALA A 169 15.55 -14.96 5.41
CA ALA A 169 14.29 -14.92 4.69
C ALA A 169 13.58 -13.55 4.80
N GLN A 170 13.84 -12.81 5.88
CA GLN A 170 13.27 -11.47 6.07
C GLN A 170 13.80 -10.44 5.07
N PHE A 171 15.00 -10.64 4.51
CA PHE A 171 15.56 -9.74 3.49
C PHE A 171 15.02 -10.04 2.09
N ILE A 172 14.66 -11.31 1.84
CA ILE A 172 14.04 -11.73 0.59
C ILE A 172 12.59 -11.24 0.52
N MET A 173 11.86 -11.38 1.61
CA MET A 173 10.48 -10.91 1.74
C MET A 173 10.32 -10.11 3.03
N PRO A 174 10.69 -8.82 3.04
CA PRO A 174 10.45 -7.94 4.20
C PRO A 174 8.96 -7.84 4.52
N PHE A 175 8.62 -7.59 5.78
CA PHE A 175 7.22 -7.59 6.23
C PHE A 175 6.31 -6.62 5.43
N PRO A 176 6.71 -5.38 5.08
CA PRO A 176 5.92 -4.51 4.20
C PRO A 176 5.65 -5.11 2.81
N MET A 177 6.63 -5.83 2.26
CA MET A 177 6.47 -6.54 0.98
C MET A 177 5.56 -7.75 1.09
N LEU A 178 5.63 -8.48 2.22
CA LEU A 178 4.67 -9.55 2.50
C LEU A 178 3.24 -9.00 2.58
N ILE A 179 3.04 -7.84 3.23
CA ILE A 179 1.74 -7.18 3.29
C ILE A 179 1.25 -6.87 1.87
N LEU A 180 2.09 -6.31 1.00
CA LEU A 180 1.75 -6.04 -0.39
C LEU A 180 1.36 -7.32 -1.14
N PHE A 181 2.18 -8.37 -1.03
CA PHE A 181 1.94 -9.65 -1.67
C PHE A 181 0.61 -10.27 -1.24
N ASN A 182 0.37 -10.37 0.07
CA ASN A 182 -0.88 -10.91 0.61
C ASN A 182 -2.09 -10.02 0.27
N ALA A 183 -1.94 -8.69 0.22
CA ALA A 183 -3.00 -7.77 -0.22
C ALA A 183 -3.36 -8.00 -1.69
N ALA A 184 -2.37 -8.26 -2.55
CA ALA A 184 -2.61 -8.62 -3.95
C ALA A 184 -3.37 -9.97 -4.07
N LEU A 185 -3.01 -10.98 -3.27
CA LEU A 185 -3.73 -12.26 -3.22
C LEU A 185 -5.18 -12.08 -2.72
N ILE A 186 -5.40 -11.28 -1.69
CA ILE A 186 -6.74 -10.97 -1.19
C ILE A 186 -7.57 -10.27 -2.28
N THR A 187 -6.96 -9.38 -3.06
CA THR A 187 -7.62 -8.72 -4.19
C THR A 187 -8.04 -9.70 -5.28
N LEU A 188 -7.29 -10.79 -5.48
CA LEU A 188 -7.64 -11.85 -6.43
C LEU A 188 -8.93 -12.60 -6.04
N VAL A 189 -9.38 -12.51 -4.79
CA VAL A 189 -10.65 -13.08 -4.33
C VAL A 189 -11.85 -12.26 -4.83
N VAL A 190 -11.68 -10.97 -5.09
CA VAL A 190 -12.76 -10.05 -5.50
C VAL A 190 -13.53 -10.54 -6.74
N PRO A 191 -12.87 -10.92 -7.86
CA PRO A 191 -13.58 -11.45 -9.02
C PRO A 191 -14.48 -12.65 -8.72
N PHE A 192 -14.05 -13.55 -7.83
CA PHE A 192 -14.83 -14.72 -7.44
C PHE A 192 -16.05 -14.33 -6.59
N VAL A 193 -15.88 -13.38 -5.67
CA VAL A 193 -17.00 -12.83 -4.88
C VAL A 193 -18.02 -12.16 -5.79
N LEU A 194 -17.57 -11.38 -6.79
CA LEU A 194 -18.46 -10.75 -7.78
C LEU A 194 -19.18 -11.80 -8.63
N ALA A 195 -18.48 -12.85 -9.07
CA ALA A 195 -19.12 -13.96 -9.79
C ALA A 195 -20.26 -14.57 -8.97
N LEU A 196 -19.99 -14.96 -7.72
CA LEU A 196 -21.01 -15.54 -6.84
C LEU A 196 -22.18 -14.58 -6.60
N TYR A 197 -21.90 -13.28 -6.42
CA TYR A 197 -22.92 -12.25 -6.24
C TYR A 197 -23.87 -12.14 -7.45
N ASN A 198 -23.32 -12.12 -8.67
CA ASN A 198 -24.12 -12.02 -9.89
C ASN A 198 -24.88 -13.32 -10.20
N LEU A 199 -24.26 -14.49 -9.97
CA LEU A 199 -24.93 -15.78 -10.11
C LEU A 199 -26.16 -15.88 -9.20
N GLY A 200 -26.05 -15.38 -7.96
CA GLY A 200 -27.18 -15.29 -7.03
C GLY A 200 -28.31 -14.36 -7.49
N LYS A 201 -28.01 -13.39 -8.36
CA LYS A 201 -29.01 -12.52 -9.02
C LYS A 201 -29.54 -13.08 -10.35
N GLY A 202 -29.00 -14.20 -10.83
CA GLY A 202 -29.36 -14.78 -12.12
C GLY A 202 -28.70 -14.09 -13.33
N ASP A 203 -27.67 -13.27 -13.11
CA ASP A 203 -26.88 -12.63 -14.18
C ASP A 203 -25.68 -13.51 -14.56
N PHE A 204 -25.73 -14.15 -15.74
CA PHE A 204 -24.71 -15.12 -16.21
C PHE A 204 -23.75 -14.58 -17.28
N ARG A 205 -23.62 -13.25 -17.42
CA ARG A 205 -22.88 -12.63 -18.53
C ARG A 205 -21.36 -12.76 -18.36
N PHE A 206 -20.76 -13.81 -18.92
CA PHE A 206 -19.32 -14.04 -18.91
C PHE A 206 -18.60 -13.28 -20.05
N PRO A 207 -17.40 -12.69 -19.83
CA PRO A 207 -16.62 -12.63 -18.59
C PRO A 207 -16.99 -11.46 -17.65
N ALA A 208 -17.96 -10.61 -18.00
CA ALA A 208 -18.36 -9.43 -17.21
C ALA A 208 -18.71 -9.75 -15.74
N ILE A 209 -19.27 -10.93 -15.49
CA ILE A 209 -19.63 -11.44 -14.17
C ILE A 209 -18.48 -11.42 -13.15
N LEU A 210 -17.23 -11.52 -13.63
CA LEU A 210 -16.01 -11.51 -12.80
C LEU A 210 -15.52 -10.09 -12.49
N PHE A 211 -15.93 -9.09 -13.26
CA PHE A 211 -15.34 -7.75 -13.21
C PHE A 211 -16.32 -6.67 -12.78
N GLY A 212 -17.60 -7.00 -12.62
CA GLY A 212 -18.62 -6.02 -12.28
C GLY A 212 -19.96 -6.63 -11.94
N TYR A 213 -20.97 -5.78 -11.79
CA TYR A 213 -22.36 -6.18 -11.56
C TYR A 213 -23.32 -5.16 -12.19
N ARG A 214 -24.59 -5.54 -12.37
CA ARG A 214 -25.63 -4.63 -12.86
C ARG A 214 -26.16 -3.70 -11.78
N MET A 215 -26.32 -2.43 -12.14
CA MET A 215 -27.00 -1.44 -11.30
C MET A 215 -27.74 -0.40 -12.12
N LYS A 216 -28.69 0.29 -11.49
CA LYS A 216 -29.42 1.40 -12.11
C LYS A 216 -28.50 2.57 -12.42
N LEU A 217 -28.75 3.26 -13.54
CA LEU A 217 -27.98 4.45 -13.95
C LEU A 217 -27.97 5.53 -12.86
N ASP A 218 -29.13 5.83 -12.26
CA ASP A 218 -29.23 6.81 -11.16
C ASP A 218 -28.35 6.48 -9.96
N GLU A 219 -28.23 5.18 -9.64
CA GLU A 219 -27.37 4.73 -8.55
C GLU A 219 -25.89 4.78 -8.94
N ALA A 220 -25.56 4.46 -10.21
CA ALA A 220 -24.20 4.48 -10.73
C ALA A 220 -23.61 5.89 -10.68
N ARG A 221 -24.43 6.92 -10.91
CA ARG A 221 -24.05 8.33 -10.81
C ARG A 221 -23.67 8.78 -9.39
N ARG A 222 -24.22 8.12 -8.37
CA ARG A 222 -24.01 8.47 -6.95
C ARG A 222 -22.93 7.63 -6.27
N LYS A 223 -22.46 6.56 -6.91
CA LYS A 223 -21.48 5.62 -6.36
C LYS A 223 -20.17 5.67 -7.12
N PHE A 224 -19.08 5.33 -6.44
CA PHE A 224 -17.75 5.25 -7.04
C PHE A 224 -17.58 3.94 -7.83
N VAL A 225 -18.09 3.95 -9.05
CA VAL A 225 -18.05 2.80 -9.96
C VAL A 225 -17.55 3.23 -11.34
N TRP A 226 -17.01 2.29 -12.12
CA TRP A 226 -16.65 2.51 -13.52
C TRP A 226 -17.69 1.84 -14.42
N PRO A 227 -18.32 2.57 -15.36
CA PRO A 227 -19.17 1.95 -16.37
C PRO A 227 -18.36 0.96 -17.22
N MET A 228 -18.92 -0.23 -17.42
CA MET A 228 -18.38 -1.27 -18.30
C MET A 228 -19.06 -1.26 -19.66
N GLU A 229 -20.09 -0.45 -19.85
CA GLU A 229 -20.79 -0.28 -21.12
C GLU A 229 -20.58 1.15 -21.60
N TYR A 230 -20.45 1.33 -22.91
CA TYR A 230 -20.27 2.63 -23.54
C TYR A 230 -20.86 2.60 -24.95
N VAL A 231 -21.23 3.77 -25.48
CA VAL A 231 -21.83 3.87 -26.81
C VAL A 231 -20.72 4.14 -27.84
N MET A 232 -20.67 3.36 -28.92
CA MET A 232 -19.90 3.70 -30.12
C MET A 232 -20.77 3.46 -31.35
N ASP A 233 -20.81 4.44 -32.25
CA ASP A 233 -21.58 4.37 -33.50
C ASP A 233 -23.07 4.05 -33.29
N GLY A 234 -23.64 4.48 -32.14
CA GLY A 234 -25.02 4.19 -31.76
C GLY A 234 -25.26 2.80 -31.16
N GLU A 235 -24.22 1.95 -31.06
CA GLU A 235 -24.28 0.63 -30.44
C GLU A 235 -23.67 0.63 -29.03
N VAL A 236 -24.33 -0.07 -28.10
CA VAL A 236 -23.78 -0.30 -26.75
C VAL A 236 -22.74 -1.42 -26.80
N ARG A 237 -21.49 -1.08 -26.48
CA ARG A 237 -20.37 -2.03 -26.41
C ARG A 237 -19.86 -2.19 -24.99
N MET A 238 -19.25 -3.34 -24.72
CA MET A 238 -18.72 -3.70 -23.41
C MET A 238 -17.20 -3.49 -23.36
N ALA A 239 -16.73 -2.76 -22.35
CA ALA A 239 -15.33 -2.63 -21.98
C ALA A 239 -15.09 -3.37 -20.66
N TYR A 240 -14.23 -4.39 -20.71
CA TYR A 240 -13.81 -5.12 -19.50
C TYR A 240 -12.70 -4.40 -18.73
N LEU A 241 -12.00 -3.48 -19.39
CA LEU A 241 -11.00 -2.62 -18.78
C LEU A 241 -11.57 -1.19 -18.63
N PRO A 242 -11.52 -0.60 -17.43
CA PRO A 242 -11.99 0.77 -17.22
C PRO A 242 -11.21 1.77 -18.09
N LYS A 243 -11.92 2.67 -18.78
CA LYS A 243 -11.31 3.76 -19.56
C LYS A 243 -10.92 4.99 -18.72
N GLY A 244 -10.74 4.82 -17.40
CA GLY A 244 -10.47 5.91 -16.47
C GLY A 244 -11.73 6.64 -15.96
N SER A 245 -11.58 7.45 -14.91
CA SER A 245 -12.68 8.16 -14.24
C SER A 245 -13.17 9.40 -14.97
N GLU A 246 -12.33 10.03 -15.80
CA GLU A 246 -12.64 11.31 -16.46
C GLU A 246 -13.83 11.21 -17.43
N HIS A 247 -14.11 10.03 -17.97
CA HIS A 247 -15.17 9.81 -18.95
C HIS A 247 -16.40 9.09 -18.38
N SER A 248 -16.38 8.74 -17.10
CA SER A 248 -17.45 7.92 -16.49
C SER A 248 -18.80 8.64 -16.47
N ALA A 249 -18.84 9.96 -16.22
CA ALA A 249 -20.09 10.72 -16.22
C ALA A 249 -20.71 10.81 -17.63
N THR A 250 -19.89 11.18 -18.61
CA THR A 250 -20.30 11.29 -20.02
C THR A 250 -20.78 9.95 -20.57
N GLN A 251 -20.10 8.84 -20.23
CA GLN A 251 -20.53 7.50 -20.63
C GLN A 251 -21.92 7.14 -20.08
N LEU A 252 -22.22 7.51 -18.83
CA LEU A 252 -23.54 7.26 -18.24
C LEU A 252 -24.62 8.11 -18.94
N ASP A 253 -24.31 9.35 -19.30
CA ASP A 253 -25.22 10.23 -20.05
C ASP A 253 -25.53 9.67 -21.44
N GLU A 254 -24.51 9.21 -22.16
CA GLU A 254 -24.67 8.57 -23.47
C GLU A 254 -25.51 7.29 -23.40
N LEU A 255 -25.29 6.46 -22.38
CA LEU A 255 -26.09 5.25 -22.17
C LEU A 255 -27.56 5.58 -21.85
N GLU A 256 -27.81 6.59 -21.01
CA GLU A 256 -29.17 7.02 -20.71
C GLU A 256 -29.89 7.54 -21.96
N ALA A 257 -29.18 8.26 -22.84
CA ALA A 257 -29.74 8.73 -24.11
C ALA A 257 -30.17 7.60 -25.05
N THR A 258 -29.61 6.39 -24.91
CA THR A 258 -30.07 5.18 -25.64
C THR A 258 -31.31 4.52 -25.04
N GLY A 259 -31.83 5.03 -23.91
CA GLY A 259 -32.96 4.46 -23.18
C GLY A 259 -32.60 3.32 -22.22
N ALA A 260 -31.30 3.09 -21.96
CA ALA A 260 -30.86 2.14 -20.95
C ALA A 260 -31.33 2.59 -19.56
N LYS A 261 -31.76 1.64 -18.71
CA LYS A 261 -32.13 1.88 -17.31
C LYS A 261 -31.12 1.31 -16.31
N GLU A 262 -30.34 0.35 -16.77
CA GLU A 262 -29.32 -0.34 -16.00
C GLU A 262 -28.04 -0.44 -16.83
N VAL A 263 -26.92 -0.49 -16.12
CA VAL A 263 -25.57 -0.52 -16.69
C VAL A 263 -24.72 -1.52 -15.91
N TRP A 264 -23.85 -2.24 -16.62
CA TRP A 264 -22.79 -3.01 -15.98
C TRP A 264 -21.71 -2.08 -15.44
N VAL A 265 -21.29 -2.27 -14.19
CA VAL A 265 -20.25 -1.45 -13.59
C VAL A 265 -19.21 -2.27 -12.84
N THR A 266 -17.97 -1.79 -12.85
CA THR A 266 -16.90 -2.29 -12.00
C THR A 266 -16.85 -1.47 -10.72
N PRO A 267 -16.90 -2.10 -9.52
CA PRO A 267 -16.72 -1.38 -8.27
C PRO A 267 -15.28 -0.87 -8.16
N LYS A 268 -15.10 0.38 -7.75
CA LYS A 268 -13.77 0.88 -7.39
C LYS A 268 -13.48 0.37 -5.98
N ILE A 269 -12.68 -0.67 -5.78
CA ILE A 269 -12.34 -1.12 -4.43
C ILE A 269 -11.01 -0.47 -4.04
N PRO A 270 -10.94 0.34 -2.96
CA PRO A 270 -9.69 0.83 -2.37
C PRO A 270 -8.71 -0.31 -2.12
N PHE A 271 -7.47 -0.15 -2.56
CA PHE A 271 -6.43 -1.14 -2.27
C PHE A 271 -6.02 -1.13 -0.79
N LEU A 272 -6.29 -0.04 -0.06
CA LEU A 272 -6.17 0.04 1.40
C LEU A 272 -6.97 -1.04 2.16
N ILE A 273 -8.12 -1.48 1.63
CA ILE A 273 -8.92 -2.53 2.28
C ILE A 273 -8.16 -3.87 2.29
N PRO A 274 -7.70 -4.41 1.13
CA PRO A 274 -6.80 -5.55 1.11
C PRO A 274 -5.55 -5.38 1.98
N ILE A 275 -4.93 -4.19 2.01
CA ILE A 275 -3.76 -3.91 2.87
C ILE A 275 -4.11 -4.07 4.35
N THR A 276 -5.24 -3.53 4.79
CA THR A 276 -5.72 -3.61 6.19
C THR A 276 -5.92 -5.06 6.61
N ILE A 277 -6.59 -5.86 5.76
CA ILE A 277 -6.80 -7.29 6.01
C ILE A 277 -5.45 -8.02 6.02
N SER A 278 -4.57 -7.65 5.09
CA SER A 278 -3.25 -8.24 4.93
C SER A 278 -2.34 -8.05 6.15
N ILE A 279 -2.44 -6.96 6.91
CA ILE A 279 -1.68 -6.80 8.17
C ILE A 279 -2.03 -7.90 9.17
N ILE A 280 -3.31 -8.13 9.41
CA ILE A 280 -3.76 -9.16 10.36
C ILE A 280 -3.39 -10.54 9.82
N PHE A 281 -3.66 -10.78 8.54
CA PHE A 281 -3.34 -12.05 7.90
C PHE A 281 -1.84 -12.36 7.95
N SER A 282 -0.97 -11.40 7.60
CA SER A 282 0.48 -11.57 7.59
C SER A 282 1.06 -11.73 8.99
N THR A 283 0.47 -11.09 9.99
CA THR A 283 0.89 -11.25 11.40
C THR A 283 0.50 -12.62 11.94
N VAL A 284 -0.71 -13.11 11.62
CA VAL A 284 -1.24 -14.37 12.16
C VAL A 284 -0.73 -15.57 11.37
N VAL A 285 -0.81 -15.52 10.04
CA VAL A 285 -0.47 -16.64 9.15
C VAL A 285 1.00 -16.60 8.74
N GLY A 286 1.56 -15.42 8.47
CA GLY A 286 2.92 -15.29 7.93
C GLY A 286 2.97 -15.39 6.41
N ASN A 287 4.06 -15.95 5.90
CA ASN A 287 4.30 -16.08 4.46
C ASN A 287 4.06 -17.52 3.99
N ILE A 288 2.98 -17.73 3.24
CA ILE A 288 2.60 -19.04 2.69
C ILE A 288 3.71 -19.60 1.79
N LEU A 289 4.48 -18.75 1.10
CA LEU A 289 5.56 -19.20 0.23
C LEU A 289 6.65 -19.95 1.00
N PHE A 290 6.84 -19.65 2.29
CA PHE A 290 7.84 -20.34 3.11
C PHE A 290 7.48 -21.81 3.40
N LEU A 291 6.24 -22.24 3.17
CA LEU A 291 5.89 -23.67 3.23
C LEU A 291 6.52 -24.48 2.09
N PHE A 292 6.86 -23.82 0.98
CA PHE A 292 7.38 -24.46 -0.24
C PHE A 292 8.89 -24.27 -0.41
N ILE A 293 9.52 -23.49 0.48
CA ILE A 293 10.95 -23.24 0.49
C ILE A 293 11.53 -24.06 1.66
N HIS A 294 12.36 -25.05 1.34
CA HIS A 294 13.08 -25.89 2.30
C HIS A 294 14.56 -25.55 2.28
#